data_AF-F5SY39-F1
#
_entry.id   AF-F5SY39-F1
#
_cell.length_a   1.000
_cell.length_b   1.000
_cell.length_c   1.000
_cell.angle_alpha   90.00
_cell.angle_beta   90.00
_cell.angle_gamma   90.00
#
_symmetry.space_group_name_H-M   'P 1'
#
loop_
_entity.id
_entity.type
_entity.pdbx_description
1 polymer ?
#
loop_
_entity_poly.entity_id
_entity_poly.type
_entity_poly.pdbx_seq_one_letter_code
_entity_poly.pdbx_strand_id
1 'polypeptide(L)'
;MQLVIYLLVLIAGMGLSVEAGLLGPLGANIGHFAATLSIFMIGSILLTLIMVLFTRPQLTLLFSQPKWLLTGGVLGPVYVVVLTIATPIVGLGITMTSVLLGQIAMSLVIDHFALLGTKKMAVDHYRILALIMIVIALWLLN
;
A
#
# COMPACT_ATOMS: atom_id res chain seq x y z
N MET A 1 1.02 7.49 23.50
CA MET A 1 0.82 7.96 22.10
C MET A 1 1.38 7.01 21.06
N GLN A 2 2.67 6.62 21.09
CA GLN A 2 3.26 5.73 20.07
C GLN A 2 2.56 4.37 19.93
N LEU A 3 2.19 3.73 21.04
CA LEU A 3 1.47 2.45 21.01
C LEU A 3 0.13 2.53 20.24
N VAL A 4 -0.63 3.61 20.41
CA VAL A 4 -1.90 3.82 19.71
C VAL A 4 -1.67 3.93 18.21
N ILE A 5 -0.61 4.63 17.78
CA ILE A 5 -0.25 4.75 16.36
C ILE A 5 0.11 3.38 15.80
N TYR A 6 0.90 2.57 16.52
CA TYR A 6 1.24 1.22 16.07
C TYR A 6 0.00 0.32 15.93
N LEU A 7 -0.95 0.41 16.85
CA LEU A 7 -2.21 -0.32 16.75
C LEU A 7 -3.05 0.14 15.55
N LEU A 8 -3.12 1.45 15.28
CA LEU A 8 -3.85 1.98 14.12
C LEU A 8 -3.22 1.52 12.80
N VAL A 9 -1.89 1.53 12.71
CA VAL A 9 -1.16 1.03 11.53
C VAL A 9 -1.36 -0.47 11.34
N LEU A 10 -1.38 -1.24 12.43
CA LEU A 10 -1.68 -2.67 12.40
C LEU A 10 -3.09 -2.92 11.85
N ILE A 11 -4.10 -2.20 12.37
CA ILE A 11 -5.48 -2.29 11.91
C ILE A 11 -5.60 -1.90 10.44
N ALA A 12 -4.90 -0.84 10.01
CA ALA A 12 -4.86 -0.45 8.60
C ALA A 12 -4.26 -1.56 7.72
N GLY A 13 -3.18 -2.21 8.17
CA GLY A 13 -2.58 -3.35 7.49
C GLY A 13 -3.52 -4.56 7.40
N MET A 14 -4.28 -4.85 8.47
CA MET A 14 -5.33 -5.87 8.43
C MET A 14 -6.42 -5.53 7.40
N GLY A 15 -6.76 -4.24 7.27
CA GLY A 15 -7.65 -3.73 6.24
C GLY A 15 -7.19 -4.07 4.82
N LEU A 16 -5.89 -3.98 4.52
CA LEU A 16 -5.34 -4.35 3.20
C LEU A 16 -5.52 -5.84 2.89
N SER A 17 -5.40 -6.72 3.90
CA SER A 17 -5.68 -8.15 3.74
C SER A 17 -7.15 -8.43 3.41
N VAL A 18 -8.06 -7.70 4.08
CA VAL A 18 -9.50 -7.78 3.77
C VAL A 18 -9.77 -7.27 2.36
N GLU A 19 -9.14 -6.15 1.97
CA GLU A 19 -9.26 -5.57 0.64
C GLU A 19 -8.91 -6.59 -0.46
N ALA A 20 -7.75 -7.25 -0.37
CA ALA A 20 -7.36 -8.30 -1.31
C ALA A 20 -8.36 -9.47 -1.38
N GLY A 21 -8.86 -9.90 -0.22
CA GLY A 21 -9.84 -10.97 -0.11
C GLY A 21 -11.17 -10.63 -0.79
N LEU A 22 -11.58 -9.36 -0.76
CA LEU A 22 -12.77 -8.86 -1.47
C LEU A 22 -12.50 -8.66 -2.97
N LEU A 23 -11.32 -8.15 -3.32
CA LEU A 23 -10.91 -7.82 -4.68
C LEU A 23 -10.75 -9.05 -5.58
N GLY A 24 -10.30 -10.19 -5.06
CA GLY A 24 -10.16 -11.42 -5.85
C GLY A 24 -11.50 -11.86 -6.48
N PRO A 25 -12.53 -12.16 -5.68
CA PRO A 25 -13.86 -12.51 -6.18
C PRO A 25 -14.52 -11.38 -6.98
N LEU A 26 -14.38 -10.12 -6.54
CA LEU A 26 -14.96 -8.99 -7.27
C LEU A 26 -14.35 -8.87 -8.67
N GLY A 27 -13.03 -8.95 -8.78
CA GLY A 27 -12.30 -8.94 -10.05
C GLY A 27 -12.68 -10.10 -10.97
N ALA A 28 -12.91 -11.30 -10.41
CA ALA A 28 -13.36 -12.46 -11.17
C ALA A 28 -14.78 -12.29 -11.74
N ASN A 29 -15.67 -11.59 -11.02
CA ASN A 29 -17.08 -11.44 -11.41
C ASN A 29 -17.33 -10.29 -12.40
N ILE A 30 -16.67 -9.13 -12.21
CA ILE A 30 -16.93 -7.91 -13.00
C ILE A 30 -15.71 -7.42 -13.80
N GLY A 31 -14.59 -8.14 -13.73
CA GLY A 31 -13.33 -7.77 -14.35
C GLY A 31 -12.40 -6.96 -13.43
N HIS A 32 -11.11 -7.25 -13.48
CA HIS A 32 -10.08 -6.67 -12.60
C HIS A 32 -10.02 -5.13 -12.64
N PHE A 33 -10.12 -4.54 -13.83
CA PHE A 33 -10.12 -3.08 -13.99
C PHE A 33 -11.38 -2.42 -13.43
N ALA A 34 -12.55 -3.03 -13.65
CA ALA A 34 -13.81 -2.51 -13.12
C ALA A 34 -13.84 -2.60 -11.58
N ALA A 35 -13.44 -3.75 -11.01
CA ALA A 35 -13.32 -3.95 -9.58
C ALA A 35 -12.38 -2.92 -8.92
N THR A 36 -11.20 -2.71 -9.52
CA THR A 36 -10.23 -1.71 -9.05
C THR A 36 -10.83 -0.31 -9.11
N LEU A 37 -11.41 0.10 -10.25
CA LEU A 37 -12.00 1.41 -10.41
C LEU A 37 -13.12 1.65 -9.40
N SER A 38 -13.99 0.67 -9.15
CA SER A 38 -15.09 0.77 -8.19
C SER A 38 -14.60 1.02 -6.77
N ILE A 39 -13.57 0.31 -6.29
CA ILE A 39 -13.04 0.50 -4.93
C ILE A 39 -12.35 1.86 -4.80
N PHE A 40 -11.58 2.28 -5.80
CA PHE A 40 -10.99 3.62 -5.81
C PHE A 40 -12.06 4.72 -5.84
N MET A 41 -13.17 4.51 -6.56
CA MET A 41 -14.27 5.47 -6.61
C MET A 41 -14.97 5.59 -5.25
N ILE A 42 -15.28 4.47 -4.59
CA ILE A 42 -15.86 4.47 -3.24
C ILE A 42 -14.92 5.15 -2.24
N GLY A 43 -13.63 4.80 -2.27
CA GLY A 43 -12.61 5.43 -1.42
C GLY A 43 -12.47 6.93 -1.68
N SER A 44 -12.49 7.35 -2.95
CA SER A 44 -12.45 8.76 -3.34
C SER A 44 -13.66 9.55 -2.84
N ILE A 45 -14.87 8.98 -2.94
CA ILE A 45 -16.09 9.60 -2.42
C ILE A 45 -15.99 9.77 -0.90
N LEU A 46 -15.58 8.71 -0.18
CA LEU A 46 -15.40 8.76 1.27
C LEU A 46 -14.38 9.84 1.69
N LEU A 47 -13.21 9.86 1.05
CA LEU A 47 -12.17 10.85 1.34
C LEU A 47 -12.63 12.27 1.01
N THR A 48 -13.38 12.46 -0.08
CA THR A 48 -13.95 13.76 -0.45
C THR A 48 -14.95 14.24 0.61
N LEU A 49 -15.81 13.34 1.08
CA LEU A 49 -16.79 13.66 2.13
C LEU A 49 -16.10 14.06 3.44
N ILE A 50 -15.09 13.29 3.86
CA ILE A 50 -14.29 13.60 5.05
C ILE A 50 -13.61 14.97 4.89
N MET A 51 -13.02 15.23 3.71
CA MET A 51 -12.36 16.49 3.41
C MET A 51 -13.33 17.68 3.53
N VAL A 52 -14.51 17.60 2.94
CA VAL A 52 -15.50 18.69 2.95
C VAL A 52 -16.09 18.91 4.35
N LEU A 53 -16.32 17.85 5.13
CA LEU A 53 -16.98 17.95 6.43
C LEU A 53 -16.04 18.31 7.58
N PHE A 54 -14.79 17.83 7.56
CA PHE A 54 -13.89 17.90 8.72
C PHE A 54 -12.61 18.70 8.48
N THR A 55 -12.33 19.12 7.25
CA THR A 55 -11.07 19.81 6.92
C THR A 55 -11.30 21.14 6.21
N ARG A 56 -10.28 22.01 6.22
CA ARG A 56 -10.24 23.22 5.39
C ARG A 56 -9.18 23.01 4.30
N PRO A 57 -9.53 22.37 3.17
CA PRO A 57 -8.53 21.96 2.20
C PRO A 57 -7.96 23.16 1.44
N GLN A 58 -6.64 23.25 1.36
CA GLN A 58 -5.94 24.25 0.55
C GLN A 58 -5.67 23.71 -0.87
N LEU A 59 -6.74 23.39 -1.61
CA LEU A 59 -6.63 22.77 -2.93
C LEU A 59 -5.88 23.63 -3.95
N THR A 60 -5.83 24.94 -3.76
CA THR A 60 -5.07 25.88 -4.59
C THR A 60 -3.56 25.60 -4.57
N LEU A 61 -3.03 25.04 -3.47
CA LEU A 61 -1.63 24.67 -3.34
C LEU A 61 -1.30 23.35 -4.04
N LEU A 62 -2.29 22.54 -4.42
CA LEU A 62 -2.05 21.28 -5.12
C LEU A 62 -1.30 21.52 -6.45
N PHE A 63 -1.68 22.58 -7.16
CA PHE A 63 -1.09 22.94 -8.46
C PHE A 63 0.28 23.61 -8.33
N SER A 64 0.67 24.06 -7.13
CA SER A 64 2.01 24.60 -6.87
C SER A 64 3.01 23.53 -6.43
N GLN A 65 2.56 22.31 -6.14
CA GLN A 65 3.44 21.19 -5.80
C GLN A 65 4.11 20.58 -7.04
N PRO A 66 5.32 19.99 -6.88
CA PRO A 66 5.94 19.22 -7.94
C PRO A 66 5.02 18.10 -8.47
N LYS A 67 4.76 18.10 -9.79
CA LYS A 67 3.81 17.16 -10.43
C LYS A 67 4.16 15.68 -10.21
N TRP A 68 5.44 15.37 -9.98
CA TRP A 68 5.87 14.00 -9.70
C TRP A 68 5.30 13.46 -8.38
N LEU A 69 4.90 14.30 -7.42
CA LEU A 69 4.22 13.83 -6.21
C LEU A 69 2.86 13.18 -6.52
N LEU A 70 2.22 13.58 -7.62
CA LEU A 70 0.95 13.01 -8.06
C LEU A 70 1.12 11.61 -8.67
N THR A 71 2.33 11.19 -9.03
CA THR A 71 2.56 9.83 -9.54
C THR A 71 2.30 8.76 -8.48
N GLY A 72 2.33 9.12 -7.19
CA GLY A 72 1.88 8.25 -6.11
C GLY A 72 0.44 7.76 -6.28
N GLY A 73 -0.42 8.58 -6.91
CA GLY A 73 -1.80 8.21 -7.22
C GLY A 73 -1.93 7.11 -8.27
N VAL A 74 -0.91 6.88 -9.10
CA VAL A 74 -0.90 5.80 -10.11
C VAL A 74 -0.46 4.47 -9.50
N LEU A 75 0.41 4.50 -8.48
CA LEU A 75 0.94 3.29 -7.85
C LEU A 75 -0.16 2.46 -7.16
N GLY A 76 -1.17 3.12 -6.58
CA GLY A 76 -2.29 2.45 -5.91
C GLY A 76 -3.10 1.55 -6.86
N PRO A 77 -3.67 2.06 -7.97
CA PRO A 77 -4.41 1.24 -8.92
C PRO A 77 -3.57 0.10 -9.51
N VAL A 78 -2.28 0.35 -9.81
CA VAL A 78 -1.36 -0.71 -10.28
C VAL A 78 -1.21 -1.81 -9.23
N TYR A 79 -0.98 -1.43 -7.97
CA TYR A 79 -0.91 -2.36 -6.85
C TYR A 79 -2.18 -3.20 -6.72
N VAL A 80 -3.36 -2.57 -6.76
CA VAL A 80 -4.66 -3.25 -6.61
C VAL A 80 -4.95 -4.19 -7.79
N VAL A 81 -4.63 -3.80 -9.02
CA VAL A 81 -4.78 -4.70 -10.19
C VAL A 81 -3.92 -5.94 -10.02
N VAL A 82 -2.63 -5.78 -9.65
CA VAL A 82 -1.73 -6.91 -9.39
C VAL A 82 -2.30 -7.80 -8.28
N LEU A 83 -2.84 -7.21 -7.22
CA LEU A 83 -3.45 -7.92 -6.10
C LEU A 83 -4.66 -8.76 -6.55
N THR A 84 -5.55 -8.20 -7.38
CA THR A 84 -6.73 -8.91 -7.89
C THR A 84 -6.37 -10.11 -8.77
N ILE A 85 -5.24 -10.03 -9.48
CA ILE A 85 -4.76 -11.09 -10.37
C ILE A 85 -3.99 -12.15 -9.56
N ALA A 86 -3.08 -11.72 -8.68
CA ALA A 86 -2.19 -12.61 -7.94
C ALA A 86 -2.92 -13.38 -6.82
N THR A 87 -3.80 -12.71 -6.05
CA THR A 87 -4.48 -13.32 -4.89
C THR A 87 -5.20 -14.63 -5.21
N PRO A 88 -5.99 -14.78 -6.30
CA PRO A 88 -6.62 -16.06 -6.63
C PRO A 88 -5.64 -17.13 -7.16
N ILE A 89 -4.45 -16.74 -7.62
CA ILE A 89 -3.46 -17.66 -8.21
C ILE A 89 -2.55 -18.26 -7.12
N VAL A 90 -1.99 -17.42 -6.25
CA VAL A 90 -1.01 -17.85 -5.23
C VAL A 90 -1.57 -17.84 -3.80
N GLY A 91 -2.81 -17.38 -3.62
CA GLY A 91 -3.44 -17.25 -2.31
C GLY A 91 -3.08 -15.95 -1.57
N LEU A 92 -3.92 -15.60 -0.60
CA LEU A 92 -3.84 -14.33 0.13
C LEU A 92 -2.55 -14.20 0.96
N GLY A 93 -2.12 -15.28 1.62
CA GLY A 93 -0.94 -15.28 2.49
C GLY A 93 0.35 -14.99 1.71
N ILE A 94 0.58 -15.73 0.61
CA ILE A 94 1.74 -15.51 -0.26
C ILE A 94 1.71 -14.10 -0.86
N THR A 95 0.53 -13.64 -1.30
CA THR A 95 0.37 -12.30 -1.88
C THR A 95 0.74 -11.20 -0.89
N MET A 96 0.18 -11.23 0.32
CA MET A 96 0.44 -10.20 1.35
C MET A 96 1.88 -10.21 1.87
N THR A 97 2.45 -11.40 2.09
CA THR A 97 3.87 -11.52 2.49
C THR A 97 4.80 -11.00 1.41
N SER A 98 4.48 -11.24 0.12
CA SER A 98 5.25 -10.70 -1.01
C SER A 98 5.16 -9.18 -1.10
N VAL A 99 3.98 -8.61 -0.87
CA VAL A 99 3.77 -7.17 -0.81
C VAL A 99 4.61 -6.55 0.31
N LEU A 100 4.56 -7.14 1.51
CA LEU A 100 5.35 -6.68 2.65
C LEU A 100 6.85 -6.73 2.35
N LEU A 101 7.34 -7.81 1.72
CA LEU A 101 8.73 -7.92 1.30
C LEU A 101 9.14 -6.75 0.39
N GLY A 102 8.34 -6.46 -0.64
CA GLY A 102 8.58 -5.35 -1.56
C GLY A 102 8.55 -3.98 -0.88
N GLN A 103 7.59 -3.76 0.03
CA GLN A 103 7.46 -2.52 0.80
C GLN A 103 8.70 -2.26 1.67
N ILE A 104 9.15 -3.27 2.42
CA ILE A 104 10.33 -3.14 3.28
C ILE A 104 11.61 -2.98 2.43
N ALA A 105 11.76 -3.75 1.34
CA ALA A 105 12.91 -3.64 0.46
C ALA A 105 13.01 -2.24 -0.18
N MET A 106 11.90 -1.70 -0.69
CA MET A 106 11.87 -0.36 -1.27
C MET A 106 12.09 0.71 -0.20
N SER A 107 11.57 0.52 1.03
CA SER A 107 11.83 1.45 2.14
C SER A 107 13.32 1.61 2.43
N LEU A 108 14.09 0.51 2.36
CA LEU A 108 15.54 0.54 2.54
C LEU A 108 16.25 1.31 1.43
N VAL A 109 15.83 1.11 0.17
CA VAL A 109 16.38 1.84 -0.96
C VAL A 109 16.11 3.34 -0.81
N ILE A 110 14.89 3.72 -0.45
CA ILE A 110 14.50 5.12 -0.22
C ILE A 110 15.33 5.74 0.91
N ASP A 111 15.45 5.04 2.04
CA ASP A 111 16.19 5.51 3.23
C ASP A 111 17.70 5.64 2.96
N HIS A 112 18.29 4.66 2.27
CA HIS A 112 19.72 4.60 2.00
C HIS A 112 20.18 5.71 1.05
N PHE A 113 19.41 5.94 -0.02
CA PHE A 113 19.70 6.96 -1.02
C PHE A 113 19.08 8.32 -0.70
N ALA A 114 18.37 8.46 0.42
CA ALA A 114 17.64 9.68 0.81
C ALA A 114 16.69 10.18 -0.30
N LEU A 115 16.03 9.23 -0.98
CA LEU A 115 15.10 9.56 -2.06
C LEU A 115 13.85 10.24 -1.49
N LEU A 116 13.12 10.98 -2.33
CA LEU A 116 11.84 11.59 -1.96
C LEU A 116 11.94 12.63 -0.81
N GLY A 117 13.14 13.17 -0.55
CA GLY A 117 13.36 14.15 0.52
C GLY A 117 13.41 13.54 1.93
N THR A 118 13.57 12.22 2.04
CA THR A 118 13.75 11.56 3.33
C THR A 118 15.12 11.90 3.94
N LYS A 119 15.24 11.77 5.26
CA LYS A 119 16.55 11.87 5.92
C LYS A 119 17.36 10.63 5.54
N LYS A 120 18.61 10.83 5.11
CA LYS A 120 19.52 9.71 4.85
C LYS A 120 19.68 8.88 6.13
N MET A 121 19.30 7.61 6.05
CA MET A 121 19.46 6.66 7.14
C MET A 121 20.36 5.52 6.67
N ALA A 122 21.34 5.15 7.50
CA ALA A 122 22.15 3.97 7.23
C ALA A 122 21.27 2.72 7.29
N VAL A 123 21.50 1.79 6.37
CA VAL A 123 20.84 0.49 6.41
C VAL A 123 21.42 -0.28 7.58
N ASP A 124 20.60 -0.52 8.59
CA ASP A 124 20.98 -1.31 9.76
C ASP A 124 20.82 -2.81 9.48
N HIS A 125 21.69 -3.63 10.06
CA HIS A 125 21.73 -5.08 9.94
C HIS A 125 20.40 -5.72 10.35
N TYR A 126 19.69 -5.14 11.33
CA TYR A 126 18.36 -5.62 11.74
C TYR A 126 17.30 -5.55 10.64
N ARG A 127 17.37 -4.55 9.74
CA ARG A 127 16.42 -4.45 8.63
C ARG A 127 16.71 -5.45 7.53
N ILE A 128 17.98 -5.75 7.30
CA ILE A 128 18.40 -6.84 6.40
C ILE A 128 17.93 -8.17 6.97
N LEU A 129 18.11 -8.41 8.27
CA LEU A 129 17.61 -9.61 8.94
C LEU A 129 16.08 -9.72 8.83
N ALA A 130 15.34 -8.62 8.99
CA ALA A 130 13.90 -8.60 8.81
C ALA A 130 13.49 -9.04 7.38
N LEU A 131 14.18 -8.57 6.34
CA LEU A 131 13.94 -9.03 4.97
C LEU A 131 14.19 -10.53 4.81
N ILE A 132 15.28 -11.04 5.37
CA ILE A 132 15.60 -12.49 5.33
C ILE A 132 14.48 -13.29 6.01
N MET A 133 13.98 -12.82 7.17
CA MET A 133 12.88 -13.47 7.87
C MET A 133 11.59 -13.47 7.03
N ILE A 134 11.30 -12.38 6.33
CA ILE A 134 10.13 -12.32 5.42
C ILE A 134 10.31 -13.31 4.25
N VAL A 135 11.50 -13.41 3.67
CA VAL A 135 11.78 -14.40 2.60
C VAL A 135 11.58 -15.83 3.10
N ILE A 136 12.06 -16.14 4.31
CA ILE A 136 11.84 -17.45 4.95
C ILE A 136 10.34 -17.69 5.17
N ALA A 137 9.60 -16.70 5.66
CA ALA A 137 8.15 -16.81 5.83
C ALA A 137 7.44 -17.07 4.48
N LEU A 138 7.87 -16.40 3.41
CA LEU A 138 7.35 -16.57 2.07
C LEU A 138 7.62 -18.00 1.54
N TRP A 139 8.82 -18.53 1.78
CA TRP A 139 9.18 -19.91 1.45
C TRP A 139 8.34 -20.94 2.23
N LEU A 140 8.07 -20.69 3.51
CA LEU A 140 7.23 -21.57 4.34
C LEU A 140 5.74 -21.54 3.97
N LEU A 141 5.26 -20.45 3.37
CA LEU A 141 3.86 -20.29 2.96
C LEU A 141 3.54 -20.92 1.59
N ASN A 142 4.55 -21.28 0.81
CA ASN A 142 4.42 -21.85 -0.54
C ASN A 142 4.46 -23.38 -0.51
#